data_AF-A0A536WFQ0-F1
#
_entry.id   AF-A0A536WFQ0-F1
#
_cell.length_a   1.000
_cell.length_b   1.000
_cell.length_c   1.000
_cell.angle_alpha   90.00
_cell.angle_beta   90.00
_cell.angle_gamma   90.00
#
_symmetry.space_group_name_H-M   'P 1'
#
loop_
_entity.id
_entity.type
_entity.pdbx_description
1 polymer ?
#
loop_
_entity_poly.entity_id
_entity_poly.type
_entity_poly.pdbx_seq_one_letter_code
_entity_poly.pdbx_strand_id
1 'polypeptide(L)'
;MPEALTRDQETAVLYTHYDYLELPPGASSTCIEVAYHTLKQRLNGDAEEMLVRLIHEAYAVLSDPDRRRVYDTALQRAATDADAELTACLDQQAALRPRHVQDVPAPLIAAISAWAA
;
A
#
# COMPACT_ATOMS: atom_id res chain seq x y z
N MET A 1 4.33 -28.93 -19.64
CA MET A 1 3.32 -28.69 -18.58
C MET A 1 3.71 -29.54 -17.39
N PRO A 2 3.66 -29.04 -16.15
CA PRO A 2 3.75 -27.65 -15.68
C PRO A 2 4.70 -27.52 -14.46
N GLU A 3 5.19 -26.32 -14.12
CA GLU A 3 5.53 -25.89 -12.74
C GLU A 3 5.92 -24.41 -12.82
N ALA A 4 4.94 -23.53 -12.61
CA ALA A 4 4.56 -22.99 -11.30
C ALA A 4 5.39 -21.73 -10.99
N LEU A 5 4.85 -20.60 -11.47
CA LEU A 5 4.78 -19.32 -10.77
C LEU A 5 5.77 -19.15 -9.60
N THR A 6 6.97 -18.63 -9.87
CA THR A 6 7.65 -17.79 -8.87
C THR A 6 7.57 -16.37 -9.38
N ARG A 7 6.33 -15.89 -9.28
CA ARG A 7 5.94 -14.52 -9.51
C ARG A 7 6.24 -13.76 -8.20
N ASP A 8 7.51 -13.64 -7.85
CA ASP A 8 7.95 -12.89 -6.65
C ASP A 8 8.86 -11.71 -7.01
N GLN A 9 8.66 -11.17 -8.21
CA GLN A 9 8.95 -9.76 -8.52
C GLN A 9 7.64 -8.95 -8.40
N GLU A 10 6.69 -9.44 -7.60
CA GLU A 10 5.33 -8.90 -7.47
C GLU A 10 5.33 -7.73 -6.50
N THR A 11 5.77 -6.58 -7.00
CA THR A 11 5.67 -5.28 -6.33
C THR A 11 6.56 -5.20 -5.10
N ALA A 12 7.44 -4.21 -5.01
CA ALA A 12 8.00 -3.83 -3.72
C ALA A 12 6.84 -3.28 -2.88
N VAL A 13 6.04 -4.16 -2.29
CA VAL A 13 4.97 -3.79 -1.36
C VAL A 13 5.71 -3.20 -0.17
N LEU A 14 5.64 -1.88 -0.04
CA LEU A 14 6.16 -1.17 1.12
C LEU A 14 5.31 -1.61 2.32
N TYR A 15 5.75 -2.66 3.00
CA TYR A 15 5.08 -3.16 4.19
C TYR A 15 5.05 -2.06 5.25
N THR A 16 3.85 -1.71 5.69
CA THR A 16 3.67 -0.78 6.80
C THR A 16 3.82 -1.51 8.13
N HIS A 17 3.96 -0.76 9.23
CA HIS A 17 4.01 -1.36 10.57
C HIS A 17 2.72 -2.14 10.91
N TYR A 18 1.59 -1.78 10.29
CA TYR A 18 0.33 -2.49 10.43
C TYR A 18 0.35 -3.85 9.74
N ASP A 19 1.01 -3.96 8.58
CA ASP A 19 1.12 -5.22 7.83
C ASP A 19 1.97 -6.26 8.56
N TYR A 20 3.06 -5.84 9.22
CA TYR A 20 3.90 -6.74 10.02
C TYR A 20 3.15 -7.36 11.21
N LEU A 21 2.12 -6.69 11.70
CA LEU A 21 1.27 -7.18 12.78
C LEU A 21 -0.03 -7.84 12.27
N GLU A 22 -0.21 -7.92 10.94
CA GLU A 22 -1.44 -8.39 10.28
C GLU A 22 -2.70 -7.63 10.76
N LEU A 23 -2.58 -6.32 11.00
CA LEU A 23 -3.64 -5.48 11.55
C LEU A 23 -4.15 -4.45 10.55
N PRO A 24 -5.46 -4.12 10.59
CA PRO A 24 -5.97 -2.98 9.84
C PRO A 24 -5.48 -1.65 10.44
N PRO A 25 -5.32 -0.58 9.64
CA PRO A 25 -4.81 0.73 10.08
C PRO A 25 -5.68 1.48 11.12
N GLY A 26 -6.77 0.88 11.61
CA GLY A 26 -7.64 1.41 12.67
C GLY A 26 -7.71 0.53 13.93
N ALA A 27 -6.88 -0.51 14.05
CA ALA A 27 -6.93 -1.44 15.18
C ALA A 27 -6.74 -0.73 16.54
N SER A 28 -7.44 -1.16 17.58
CA SER A 28 -7.26 -0.64 18.94
C SER A 28 -5.94 -1.12 19.56
N SER A 29 -5.45 -0.43 20.59
CA SER A 29 -4.26 -0.85 21.34
C SER A 29 -4.38 -2.28 21.89
N THR A 30 -5.57 -2.65 22.38
CA THR A 30 -5.85 -4.02 22.84
C THR A 30 -5.71 -5.05 21.71
N CYS A 31 -6.16 -4.74 20.50
CA CYS A 31 -5.95 -5.63 19.35
C CYS A 31 -4.47 -5.74 18.96
N ILE A 32 -3.71 -4.65 19.07
CA ILE A 32 -2.26 -4.63 18.81
C ILE A 32 -1.52 -5.54 19.78
N GLU A 33 -1.84 -5.47 21.08
CA GLU A 33 -1.26 -6.34 22.10
C GLU A 33 -1.59 -7.82 21.86
N VAL A 34 -2.86 -8.14 21.57
CA VAL A 34 -3.28 -9.52 21.30
C VAL A 34 -2.56 -10.08 20.07
N ALA A 35 -2.51 -9.32 18.98
CA ALA A 35 -1.80 -9.73 17.76
C ALA A 35 -0.31 -9.99 18.03
N TYR A 36 0.34 -9.08 18.75
CA TYR A 36 1.74 -9.23 19.14
C TYR A 36 1.99 -10.51 19.96
N HIS A 37 1.13 -10.79 20.95
CA HIS A 37 1.24 -12.01 21.75
C HIS A 37 1.02 -13.28 20.92
N THR A 38 0.06 -13.29 20.01
CA THR A 38 -0.18 -14.41 19.10
C THR A 38 1.01 -14.64 18.15
N LEU A 39 1.56 -13.56 17.58
CA LEU A 39 2.74 -13.62 16.71
C LEU A 39 3.96 -14.15 17.48
N LYS A 40 4.20 -13.65 18.69
CA LYS A 40 5.29 -14.12 19.56
C LYS A 40 5.19 -15.61 19.87
N GLN A 41 3.98 -16.13 20.12
CA GLN A 41 3.77 -17.56 20.35
C GLN A 41 4.08 -18.40 19.10
N ARG A 42 3.74 -17.90 17.90
CA ARG A 42 4.06 -18.58 16.63
C ARG A 42 5.55 -18.53 16.29
N LEU A 43 6.22 -17.41 16.60
CA LEU A 43 7.61 -17.18 16.25
C LEU A 43 8.62 -18.07 17.01
N ASN A 44 8.24 -18.64 18.15
CA ASN A 44 9.13 -19.44 19.01
C ASN A 44 9.70 -20.72 18.35
N GLY A 45 9.24 -21.10 17.15
CA GLY A 45 9.61 -22.36 16.50
C GLY A 45 10.76 -22.27 15.48
N ASP A 46 10.74 -21.28 14.58
CA ASP A 46 11.70 -21.19 13.45
C ASP A 46 11.56 -19.85 12.69
N ALA A 47 11.62 -18.72 13.40
CA ALA A 47 11.40 -17.42 12.79
C ALA A 47 12.69 -16.69 12.45
N GLU A 48 12.72 -16.04 11.29
CA GLU A 48 13.81 -15.18 10.87
C GLU A 48 14.00 -14.03 11.87
N GLU A 49 15.21 -13.93 12.46
CA GLU A 49 15.55 -12.88 13.45
C GLU A 49 15.23 -11.47 12.95
N MET A 50 15.39 -11.23 11.65
CA MET A 50 15.10 -9.94 11.03
C MET A 50 13.60 -9.61 11.07
N LEU A 51 12.74 -10.58 10.78
CA LEU A 51 11.30 -10.42 10.84
C LEU A 51 10.82 -10.22 12.29
N VAL A 52 11.43 -10.93 13.24
CA VAL A 52 11.17 -10.72 14.68
C VAL A 52 11.48 -9.28 15.09
N ARG A 53 12.63 -8.75 14.66
CA ARG A 53 13.03 -7.36 14.95
C ARG A 53 12.04 -6.35 14.37
N LEU A 54 11.59 -6.57 13.13
CA LEU A 54 10.59 -5.70 12.48
C LEU A 54 9.25 -5.71 13.21
N ILE A 55 8.78 -6.89 13.66
CA ILE A 55 7.56 -6.98 14.48
C ILE A 55 7.71 -6.22 15.80
N HIS A 56 8.89 -6.31 16.45
CA HIS A 56 9.15 -5.59 17.70
C HIS A 56 9.16 -4.07 17.49
N GLU A 57 9.78 -3.61 16.41
CA GLU A 57 9.80 -2.19 16.03
C GLU A 57 8.39 -1.69 15.73
N ALA A 58 7.62 -2.43 14.93
CA ALA A 58 6.24 -2.12 14.62
C ALA A 58 5.39 -2.01 15.89
N TYR A 59 5.51 -2.98 16.80
CA TYR A 59 4.82 -2.94 18.09
C TYR A 59 5.25 -1.76 18.96
N ALA A 60 6.54 -1.42 19.02
CA ALA A 60 7.04 -0.31 19.84
C ALA A 60 6.55 1.07 19.37
N VAL A 61 6.20 1.19 18.08
CA VAL A 61 5.62 2.41 17.51
C VAL A 61 4.09 2.42 17.67
N LEU A 62 3.42 1.29 17.46
CA LEU A 62 1.96 1.22 17.42
C LEU A 62 1.30 1.03 18.80
N SER A 63 2.02 0.49 19.79
CA SER A 63 1.50 0.30 21.15
C SER A 63 1.24 1.61 21.90
N ASP A 64 2.05 2.64 21.64
CA ASP A 64 1.91 3.96 22.26
C ASP A 64 1.06 4.88 21.38
N PRO A 65 -0.08 5.41 21.87
CA PRO A 65 -0.97 6.25 21.08
C PRO A 65 -0.32 7.55 20.60
N ASP A 66 0.64 8.11 21.34
CA ASP A 66 1.33 9.33 20.92
C ASP A 66 2.37 9.04 19.84
N ARG A 67 3.11 7.94 19.97
CA ARG A 67 4.05 7.50 18.91
C ARG A 67 3.30 7.09 17.64
N ARG A 68 2.16 6.42 17.79
CA ARG A 68 1.29 6.06 16.68
C ARG A 68 0.81 7.30 15.92
N ARG A 69 0.36 8.34 16.62
CA ARG A 69 -0.04 9.61 15.97
C ARG A 69 1.10 10.26 15.19
N VAL A 70 2.31 10.29 15.76
CA VAL A 70 3.49 10.84 15.07
C VAL A 70 3.81 10.02 13.83
N TYR A 71 3.78 8.69 13.94
CA TYR A 71 4.00 7.78 12.82
C TYR A 71 2.94 7.95 11.73
N ASP A 72 1.65 7.94 12.09
CA ASP A 72 0.54 8.11 11.14
C ASP A 72 0.61 9.48 10.46
N THR A 73 1.01 10.54 11.17
CA THR A 73 1.23 11.87 10.59
C THR A 73 2.39 11.88 9.61
N ALA A 74 3.49 11.20 9.93
CA ALA A 74 4.64 11.08 9.03
C ALA A 74 4.27 10.27 7.78
N LEU A 75 3.51 9.18 7.95
CA LEU A 75 3.02 8.35 6.86
C LEU A 75 2.10 9.13 5.92
N GLN A 76 1.18 9.92 6.48
CA GLN A 76 0.29 10.78 5.69
C GLN A 76 1.04 11.86 4.90
N ARG A 77 2.09 12.44 5.50
CA ARG A 77 2.95 13.41 4.80
C ARG A 77 3.67 12.74 3.64
N ALA A 78 4.32 11.59 3.88
CA ALA A 78 5.01 10.85 2.85
C ALA A 78 4.08 10.44 1.69
N ALA A 79 2.84 10.02 2.00
CA ALA A 79 1.83 9.72 1.00
C ALA A 79 1.45 10.97 0.18
N THR A 80 1.23 12.11 0.84
CA THR A 80 0.88 13.37 0.16
C THR A 80 2.02 13.86 -0.75
N ASP A 81 3.26 13.76 -0.28
CA ASP A 81 4.45 14.16 -1.05
C ASP A 81 4.62 13.24 -2.28
N ALA A 82 4.47 11.93 -2.10
CA ALA A 82 4.53 10.97 -3.20
C ALA A 82 3.39 11.19 -4.23
N ASP A 83 2.18 11.48 -3.77
CA ASP A 83 1.03 11.79 -4.63
C ASP A 83 1.29 13.07 -5.44
N ALA A 84 1.89 14.09 -4.82
CA ALA A 84 2.25 15.33 -5.49
C ALA A 84 3.34 15.13 -6.54
N GLU A 85 4.38 14.35 -6.23
CA GLU A 85 5.45 13.98 -7.17
C GLU A 85 4.90 13.20 -8.37
N LEU A 86 4.02 12.23 -8.11
CA LEU A 86 3.37 11.44 -9.15
C LEU A 86 2.49 12.34 -10.05
N THR A 87 1.69 13.20 -9.44
CA THR A 87 0.83 14.17 -10.15
C THR A 87 1.68 15.08 -11.03
N ALA A 88 2.77 15.65 -10.50
CA ALA A 88 3.68 16.50 -11.25
C ALA A 88 4.35 15.77 -12.44
N CYS A 89 4.78 14.52 -12.23
CA CYS A 89 5.32 13.70 -13.31
C CYS A 89 4.27 13.43 -14.41
N LEU A 90 3.03 13.10 -14.03
CA LEU A 90 1.93 12.86 -14.97
C LEU A 90 1.58 14.13 -15.77
N ASP A 91 1.51 15.28 -15.11
CA ASP A 91 1.26 16.56 -15.76
C ASP A 91 2.39 16.93 -16.75
N GLN A 92 3.65 16.70 -16.36
CA GLN A 92 4.80 16.90 -17.25
C GLN A 92 4.75 15.96 -18.46
N GLN A 93 4.37 14.70 -18.28
CA GLN A 93 4.16 13.75 -19.38
C GLN A 93 3.00 14.18 -20.30
N ALA A 94 1.91 14.71 -19.74
CA ALA A 94 0.76 15.21 -20.48
C ALA A 94 1.04 16.52 -21.24
N ALA A 95 2.04 17.31 -20.81
CA ALA A 95 2.49 18.51 -21.50
C ALA A 95 3.45 18.17 -22.67
N LEU A 96 4.30 17.15 -22.50
CA LEU A 96 5.26 16.70 -23.52
C LEU A 96 4.60 15.88 -24.63
N ARG A 97 3.55 15.12 -24.32
CA ARG A 97 2.75 14.43 -25.33
C ARG A 97 1.64 15.38 -25.77
N PRO A 98 1.53 15.78 -27.06
CA PRO A 98 0.30 16.37 -27.52
C PRO A 98 -0.80 15.39 -27.13
N ARG A 99 -1.77 15.84 -26.34
CA ARG A 99 -2.95 15.05 -26.00
C ARG A 99 -3.59 14.69 -27.33
N HIS A 100 -3.25 13.51 -27.85
CA HIS A 100 -4.01 12.89 -28.89
C HIS A 100 -5.33 12.60 -28.20
N VAL A 101 -6.25 13.57 -28.26
CA VAL A 101 -7.67 13.26 -28.29
C VAL A 101 -7.71 12.08 -29.21
N GLN A 102 -7.99 10.87 -28.67
CA GLN A 102 -8.26 9.75 -29.55
C GLN A 102 -9.29 10.30 -30.51
N ASP A 103 -8.92 10.39 -31.79
CA ASP A 103 -9.83 10.86 -32.81
C ASP A 103 -10.86 9.74 -32.94
N VAL A 104 -11.81 9.71 -32.00
CA VAL A 104 -12.79 8.65 -31.88
C VAL A 104 -13.61 8.79 -33.14
N PRO A 105 -13.55 7.82 -34.07
CA PRO A 105 -14.23 7.98 -35.34
C PRO A 105 -15.70 8.24 -35.06
N ALA A 106 -16.27 9.26 -35.71
CA ALA A 106 -17.69 9.62 -35.61
C ALA A 106 -18.67 8.42 -35.55
N PRO A 107 -18.48 7.31 -36.30
CA PRO A 107 -19.36 6.14 -36.17
C PRO A 107 -19.36 5.48 -34.78
N LEU A 108 -18.25 5.52 -34.05
CA LEU A 108 -18.16 4.92 -32.71
C LEU A 108 -18.85 5.79 -31.65
N ILE A 109 -18.76 7.12 -31.78
CA ILE A 109 -19.52 8.07 -30.95
C ILE A 109 -21.04 7.87 -31.18
N ALA A 110 -21.45 7.75 -32.44
CA ALA A 110 -22.84 7.52 -32.81
C ALA A 110 -23.38 6.20 -32.20
N ALA A 111 -22.61 5.12 -32.28
CA ALA A 111 -22.99 3.82 -31.72
C ALA A 111 -23.18 3.87 -30.19
N ILE A 112 -22.29 4.55 -29.45
CA ILE A 112 -22.40 4.69 -27.99
C ILE A 112 -23.63 5.53 -27.63
N SER A 113 -23.88 6.63 -28.36
CA SER A 113 -25.04 7.49 -28.10
C SER A 113 -26.38 6.79 -28.41
N ALA A 114 -26.41 5.88 -29.37
CA ALA A 114 -27.60 5.12 -29.73
C ALA A 114 -27.97 4.02 -28.71
N TRP A 115 -27.02 3.56 -27.88
CA TRP A 115 -27.30 2.65 -26.77
C TRP A 115 -27.72 3.36 -25.48
N ALA A 116 -27.53 4.68 -25.41
CA ALA A 116 -27.92 5.49 -24.26
C ALA A 116 -29.33 6.09 -24.36
N ALA A 117 -30.04 5.85 -25.49
CA ALA A 117 -31.41 6.28 -25.76
C ALA A 117 -32.38 5.08 -25.70
#